data_AF-A0A7C9EAP8-F1
#
_entry.id   AF-A0A7C9EAP8-F1
#
_cell.length_a   1.000
_cell.length_b   1.000
_cell.length_c   1.000
_cell.angle_alpha   90.00
_cell.angle_beta   90.00
_cell.angle_gamma   90.00
#
_symmetry.space_group_name_H-M   'P 1'
#
loop_
_entity.id
_entity.type
_entity.pdbx_description
1 polymer ?
#
loop_
_entity_poly.entity_id
_entity_poly.type
_entity_poly.pdbx_seq_one_letter_code
_entity_poly.pdbx_strand_id
1 'polypeptide(L)'
;GDSISLVSVVQARNNARVMISGSLDMFSDRFFRSGVQKAGASVKHEKSGNEPFVTELSKWIFHERGHLKAVNIRHHKVGETDEPSIYRINDELEFSVEIYEWAGTSWEPYV
;
A
#
# COMPACT_ATOMS: atom_id res chain seq x y z
N GLY A 1 -25.25 -0.41 12.82
CA GLY A 1 -24.93 -1.02 11.53
C GLY A 1 -23.43 -0.96 11.36
N ASP A 2 -22.84 -2.09 11.01
CA ASP A 2 -21.41 -2.29 10.69
C ASP A 2 -21.05 -1.84 9.27
N SER A 3 -22.04 -1.57 8.42
CA SER A 3 -21.87 -1.09 7.04
C SER A 3 -21.55 0.40 6.88
N ILE A 4 -21.42 1.15 7.99
CA ILE A 4 -21.12 2.59 7.94
C ILE A 4 -19.60 2.78 7.80
N SER A 5 -19.16 3.40 6.70
CA SER A 5 -17.77 3.81 6.51
C SER A 5 -17.54 5.23 7.01
N LEU A 6 -16.54 5.41 7.88
CA LEU A 6 -16.10 6.72 8.39
C LEU A 6 -14.90 7.26 7.61
N VAL A 7 -14.02 6.36 7.17
CA VAL A 7 -12.90 6.62 6.28
C VAL A 7 -12.94 5.56 5.19
N SER A 8 -12.97 6.00 3.94
CA SER A 8 -12.97 5.16 2.75
C SER A 8 -11.73 5.45 1.92
N VAL A 9 -11.16 4.41 1.30
CA VAL A 9 -10.05 4.54 0.36
C VAL A 9 -10.38 3.85 -0.96
N VAL A 10 -9.91 4.41 -2.06
CA VAL A 10 -10.07 3.86 -3.39
C VAL A 10 -8.71 3.88 -4.09
N GLN A 11 -8.34 2.76 -4.70
CA GLN A 11 -7.26 2.67 -5.67
C GLN A 11 -7.86 2.45 -7.06
N ALA A 12 -7.62 3.39 -7.97
CA ALA A 12 -8.09 3.31 -9.34
C ALA A 12 -7.22 2.35 -10.18
N ARG A 13 -7.70 1.98 -11.37
CA ARG A 13 -6.99 1.07 -12.30
C ARG A 13 -5.64 1.61 -12.79
N ASN A 14 -5.49 2.93 -12.81
CA ASN A 14 -4.22 3.61 -13.09
C ASN A 14 -3.35 3.80 -11.84
N ASN A 15 -3.65 3.08 -10.76
CA ASN A 15 -3.01 3.15 -9.44
C ASN A 15 -3.12 4.49 -8.70
N ALA A 16 -3.96 5.43 -9.16
CA ALA A 16 -4.24 6.64 -8.38
C ALA A 16 -4.96 6.30 -7.07
N ARG A 17 -4.58 6.94 -5.97
CA ARG A 17 -5.12 6.69 -4.62
C ARG A 17 -5.96 7.88 -4.14
N VAL A 18 -7.14 7.59 -3.63
CA VAL A 18 -8.08 8.59 -3.09
C VAL A 18 -8.51 8.15 -1.70
N MET A 19 -8.52 9.11 -0.76
CA MET A 19 -9.09 8.94 0.57
C MET A 19 -10.29 9.88 0.71
N ILE A 20 -11.36 9.38 1.32
CA ILE A 20 -12.52 10.16 1.74
C ILE A 20 -12.68 9.97 3.24
N SER A 21 -12.60 11.06 4.00
CA SER A 21 -12.88 11.08 5.45
C SER A 21 -14.21 11.78 5.70
N GLY A 22 -15.04 11.22 6.59
CA GLY A 22 -16.26 11.86 7.07
C GLY A 22 -16.04 12.97 8.10
N SER A 23 -14.80 13.21 8.55
CA SER A 23 -14.47 14.23 9.55
C SER A 23 -13.19 14.98 9.18
N LEU A 24 -13.28 16.31 9.16
CA LEU A 24 -12.11 17.19 9.05
C LEU A 24 -11.35 17.25 10.37
N ASP A 25 -12.06 17.21 11.50
CA ASP A 25 -11.46 17.27 12.85
C ASP A 25 -10.53 16.09 13.13
N MET A 26 -10.72 14.96 12.42
CA MET A 26 -9.79 13.83 12.43
C MET A 26 -8.35 14.24 12.09
N PHE A 27 -8.15 15.29 11.29
CA PHE A 27 -6.84 15.80 10.91
C PHE A 27 -6.34 16.94 11.82
N SER A 28 -7.05 17.26 12.91
CA SER A 28 -6.70 18.36 13.80
C SER A 28 -5.68 17.95 14.87
N ASP A 29 -4.78 18.88 15.23
CA ASP A 29 -3.84 18.74 16.34
C ASP A 29 -4.53 18.35 17.66
N ARG A 30 -5.76 18.85 17.87
CA ARG A 30 -6.57 18.52 19.04
C ARG A 30 -6.80 17.03 19.14
N PHE A 31 -7.23 16.38 18.06
CA PHE A 31 -7.53 14.94 18.06
C PHE A 31 -6.28 14.07 17.94
N PHE A 32 -5.16 14.61 17.45
CA PHE A 32 -3.85 13.95 17.54
C PHE A 32 -3.32 13.85 18.98
N ARG A 33 -3.59 14.86 19.81
CA ARG A 33 -3.07 14.95 21.18
C ARG A 33 -4.07 14.58 22.27
N SER A 34 -5.35 14.38 21.93
CA SER A 34 -6.39 14.09 22.91
C SER A 34 -6.26 12.68 23.49
N GLY A 35 -6.43 12.56 24.80
CA GLY A 35 -6.73 11.29 25.45
C GLY A 35 -8.15 10.82 25.17
N VAL A 36 -8.38 9.51 25.22
CA VAL A 36 -9.67 8.89 24.93
C VAL A 36 -10.08 7.95 26.07
N GLN A 37 -11.37 7.99 26.40
CA GLN A 37 -11.99 7.10 27.38
C GLN A 37 -13.40 6.81 26.90
N LYS A 38 -13.73 5.53 26.75
CA LYS A 38 -15.10 5.13 26.43
C LYS A 38 -16.00 5.47 27.63
N ALA A 39 -17.18 6.02 27.39
CA ALA A 39 -18.14 6.30 28.45
C ALA A 39 -18.44 5.02 29.25
N GLY A 40 -18.27 5.09 30.57
CA GLY A 40 -18.43 3.94 31.48
C GLY A 40 -17.23 2.99 31.58
N ALA A 41 -16.14 3.22 30.85
CA ALA A 41 -14.91 2.46 31.01
C ALA A 41 -14.01 3.07 32.09
N SER A 42 -13.33 2.24 32.86
CA SER A 42 -12.31 2.66 33.84
C SER A 42 -10.96 3.00 33.18
N VAL A 43 -10.71 2.42 31.99
CA VAL A 43 -9.45 2.61 31.26
C VAL A 43 -9.52 3.89 30.44
N LYS A 44 -8.57 4.78 30.70
CA LYS A 44 -8.32 6.01 29.95
C LYS A 44 -6.97 5.89 29.26
N HIS A 45 -6.94 6.22 27.98
CA HIS A 45 -5.70 6.36 27.22
C HIS A 45 -5.31 7.83 27.18
N GLU A 46 -4.05 8.13 27.51
CA GLU A 46 -3.55 9.52 27.54
C GLU A 46 -3.48 10.16 26.16
N LYS A 47 -3.26 9.35 25.12
CA LYS A 47 -3.19 9.78 23.72
C LYS A 47 -3.96 8.82 22.82
N SER A 48 -4.66 9.37 21.84
CA SER A 48 -5.32 8.59 20.79
C SER A 48 -4.30 8.00 19.81
N GLY A 49 -4.66 6.92 19.11
CA GLY A 49 -3.89 6.39 17.98
C GLY A 49 -4.09 7.18 16.67
N ASN A 50 -4.75 8.35 16.72
CA ASN A 50 -5.21 9.07 15.53
C ASN A 50 -4.05 9.61 14.68
N GLU A 51 -3.01 10.16 15.32
CA GLU A 51 -1.84 10.69 14.60
C GLU A 51 -1.08 9.60 13.82
N PRO A 52 -0.69 8.45 14.42
CA PRO A 52 -0.12 7.34 13.67
C PRO A 52 -1.02 6.83 12.54
N PHE A 53 -2.33 6.75 12.78
CA PHE A 53 -3.30 6.33 11.76
C PHE A 53 -3.31 7.25 10.54
N VAL A 54 -3.47 8.56 10.77
CA VAL A 54 -3.45 9.56 9.69
C VAL A 54 -2.10 9.59 8.99
N THR A 55 -1.00 9.49 9.73
CA THR A 55 0.36 9.50 9.16
C THR A 55 0.58 8.35 8.19
N GLU A 56 0.29 7.11 8.59
CA GLU A 56 0.47 5.96 7.71
C GLU A 56 -0.49 5.97 6.52
N LEU A 57 -1.71 6.47 6.73
CA LEU A 57 -2.68 6.63 5.66
C LEU A 57 -2.22 7.68 4.64
N SER A 58 -1.64 8.80 5.08
CA SER A 58 -1.05 9.82 4.22
C SER A 58 0.11 9.27 3.40
N LYS A 59 1.04 8.52 4.02
CA LYS A 59 2.14 7.85 3.30
C LYS A 59 1.63 6.91 2.21
N TRP A 60 0.58 6.16 2.50
CA TRP A 60 -0.05 5.30 1.51
C TRP A 60 -0.69 6.13 0.38
N ILE A 61 -1.49 7.16 0.67
CA ILE A 61 -2.14 7.97 -0.38
C ILE A 61 -1.13 8.65 -1.30
N PHE A 62 -0.02 9.18 -0.78
CA PHE A 62 0.97 9.91 -1.55
C PHE A 62 2.07 9.06 -2.17
N HIS A 63 1.84 7.74 -2.30
CA HIS A 63 2.80 6.82 -2.93
C HIS A 63 4.17 6.74 -2.23
N GLU A 64 4.26 7.09 -0.95
CA GLU A 64 5.48 6.96 -0.15
C GLU A 64 5.67 5.54 0.38
N ARG A 65 4.61 4.71 0.34
CA ARG A 65 4.61 3.31 0.77
C ARG A 65 3.73 2.43 -0.12
N GLY A 66 4.08 1.15 -0.25
CA GLY A 66 3.28 0.16 -0.97
C GLY A 66 3.20 0.45 -2.48
N HIS A 67 4.25 1.04 -3.05
CA HIS A 67 4.34 1.34 -4.48
C HIS A 67 5.29 0.33 -5.11
N LEU A 68 4.74 -0.57 -5.92
CA LEU A 68 5.49 -1.63 -6.58
C LEU A 68 5.78 -1.29 -8.03
N LYS A 69 6.93 -1.77 -8.52
CA LYS A 69 7.36 -1.69 -9.91
C LYS A 69 7.88 -3.04 -10.35
N ALA A 70 7.30 -3.59 -11.42
CA ALA A 70 7.84 -4.75 -12.11
C ALA A 70 8.80 -4.29 -13.20
N VAL A 71 10.00 -4.87 -13.25
CA VAL A 71 11.04 -4.60 -14.23
C VAL A 71 11.70 -5.90 -14.68
N ASN A 72 12.52 -5.81 -15.73
CA ASN A 72 13.34 -6.93 -16.21
C ASN A 72 12.55 -8.22 -16.40
N ILE A 73 11.35 -8.12 -16.99
CA ILE A 73 10.56 -9.28 -17.37
C ILE A 73 11.33 -10.03 -18.45
N ARG A 74 11.66 -11.29 -18.20
CA ARG A 74 12.37 -12.16 -19.14
C ARG A 74 11.68 -13.50 -19.24
N HIS A 75 11.64 -14.03 -20.44
CA HIS A 75 11.21 -15.39 -20.70
C HIS A 75 12.04 -16.00 -21.83
N HIS A 76 12.48 -17.23 -21.64
CA HIS A 76 13.27 -17.97 -22.61
C HIS A 76 13.05 -19.47 -22.42
N LYS A 77 13.53 -20.28 -23.36
CA LYS A 77 13.53 -21.74 -23.18
C LYS A 77 14.54 -22.13 -22.11
N VAL A 78 14.29 -23.22 -21.40
CA VAL A 78 15.25 -23.77 -20.45
C VAL A 78 16.56 -24.11 -21.18
N GLY A 79 17.68 -23.58 -20.68
CA GLY A 79 19.01 -23.76 -21.28
C GLY A 79 19.38 -22.74 -22.36
N GLU A 80 18.47 -21.86 -22.75
CA GLU A 80 18.73 -20.69 -23.59
C GLU A 80 18.76 -19.42 -22.72
N THR A 81 19.30 -18.31 -23.24
CA THR A 81 19.31 -17.01 -22.53
C THR A 81 18.46 -15.94 -23.19
N ASP A 82 18.19 -16.11 -24.50
CA ASP A 82 17.50 -15.12 -25.31
C ASP A 82 16.03 -15.50 -25.49
N GLU A 83 15.18 -14.48 -25.60
CA GLU A 83 13.76 -14.66 -25.90
C GLU A 83 13.59 -15.16 -27.35
N PRO A 84 12.97 -16.33 -27.57
CA PRO A 84 12.69 -16.80 -28.92
C PRO A 84 11.48 -16.06 -29.50
N SER A 85 11.50 -15.82 -30.81
CA SER A 85 10.37 -15.17 -31.50
C SER A 85 9.08 -16.00 -31.51
N ILE A 86 9.18 -17.31 -31.31
CA ILE A 86 8.03 -18.23 -31.27
C ILE A 86 8.34 -19.46 -30.41
N TYR A 87 7.34 -19.90 -29.66
CA TYR A 87 7.37 -21.14 -28.89
C TYR A 87 6.64 -22.27 -29.62
N ARG A 88 7.01 -23.51 -29.29
CA ARG A 88 6.40 -24.75 -29.78
C ARG A 88 5.65 -25.44 -28.65
N ILE A 89 4.71 -26.30 -29.05
CA ILE A 89 4.00 -27.18 -28.12
C ILE A 89 5.03 -28.03 -27.37
N ASN A 90 4.91 -28.07 -26.04
CA ASN A 90 5.81 -28.77 -25.12
C ASN A 90 7.23 -28.18 -25.01
N ASP A 91 7.46 -26.92 -25.38
CA ASP A 91 8.69 -26.23 -24.97
C ASP A 91 8.68 -26.01 -23.45
N GLU A 92 9.80 -26.31 -22.79
CA GLU A 92 10.03 -25.95 -21.39
C GLU A 92 10.57 -24.52 -21.30
N LEU A 93 9.94 -23.69 -20.48
CA LEU A 93 10.21 -22.26 -20.36
C LEU A 93 10.66 -21.88 -18.96
N GLU A 94 11.56 -20.92 -18.90
CA GLU A 94 11.90 -20.19 -17.69
C GLU A 94 11.35 -18.77 -17.81
N PHE A 95 10.69 -18.30 -16.75
CA PHE A 95 10.14 -16.96 -16.65
C PHE A 95 10.71 -16.29 -15.40
N SER A 96 11.20 -15.07 -15.54
CA SER A 96 11.67 -14.26 -14.42
C SER A 96 11.12 -12.84 -14.51
N VAL A 97 10.86 -12.27 -13.34
CA VAL A 97 10.45 -10.88 -13.17
C VAL A 97 11.10 -10.36 -11.90
N GLU A 98 11.60 -9.13 -11.98
CA GLU A 98 12.12 -8.44 -10.81
C GLU A 98 11.06 -7.45 -10.32
N ILE A 99 10.71 -7.54 -9.04
CA ILE A 99 9.75 -6.64 -8.41
C ILE A 99 10.51 -5.78 -7.40
N TYR A 100 10.26 -4.46 -7.45
CA TYR A 100 10.83 -3.50 -6.50
C TYR A 100 9.71 -2.76 -5.78
N GLU A 101 9.93 -2.41 -4.51
CA GLU A 101 9.09 -1.51 -3.74
C GLU A 101 9.81 -0.17 -3.51
N TRP A 102 9.06 0.93 -3.57
CA TRP A 102 9.54 2.25 -3.16
C TRP A 102 9.49 2.39 -1.64
N ALA A 103 10.65 2.56 -1.01
CA ALA A 103 10.80 2.76 0.44
C ALA A 103 10.59 4.23 0.89
N GLY A 104 10.19 5.12 -0.02
CA GLY A 104 10.13 6.58 0.22
C GLY A 104 11.37 7.32 -0.28
N THR A 105 12.53 6.64 -0.31
CA THR A 105 13.82 7.21 -0.74
C THR A 105 14.47 6.47 -1.89
N SER A 106 14.28 5.15 -1.98
CA SER A 106 14.92 4.26 -2.93
C SER A 106 13.99 3.13 -3.35
N TRP A 107 14.27 2.56 -4.52
CA TRP A 107 13.68 1.29 -4.96
C TRP A 107 14.48 0.14 -4.37
N GLU A 108 13.82 -0.73 -3.62
CA GLU A 108 14.42 -1.90 -2.98
C GLU A 108 13.80 -3.18 -3.52
N PRO A 109 14.55 -4.29 -3.66
CA PRO A 109 13.99 -5.56 -4.10
C PRO A 109 12.84 -5.99 -3.19
N TYR A 110 11.70 -6.33 -3.78
CA TYR A 110 10.55 -6.83 -3.07
C TYR A 110 10.69 -8.33 -2.84
N VAL A 111 10.56 -8.76 -1.57
CA VAL A 111 10.71 -10.16 -1.13
C VAL A 111 9.38 -10.71 -0.65
#